data_AF-A0A4R1M5J5-F1
#
_entry.id   AF-A0A4R1M5J5-F1
#
_cell.length_a   1.000
_cell.length_b   1.000
_cell.length_c   1.000
_cell.angle_alpha   90.00
_cell.angle_beta   90.00
_cell.angle_gamma   90.00
#
_symmetry.space_group_name_H-M   'P 1'
#
loop_
_entity.id
_entity.type
_entity.pdbx_description
1 polymer ?
#
loop_
_entity_poly.entity_id
_entity_poly.type
_entity_poly.pdbx_seq_one_letter_code
_entity_poly.pdbx_strand_id
1 'polypeptide(L)'
;MTKTTDIQRLMRAMKRVGAAAVLGMTTLAAHAAAPQNQNDAALIAHGQYLARAGDCIACHSAPAGKPFAGGLKFDTPIGAIYSTNITPDRNTGIGAWTFAQFDRAVRAGVKPNGDTLYPAMPFPSYARLSEDDMHALYAYFTQGVAPVNQTNRPVDIVWPLSMRWPLGIWRHLFAPGPVSFDAKHYADPVIARGAYLVQGLGHCGACHTPRAATMQERALSDLDGPAFLAGGATIDGWIPSSLRGNPRTGIGAWSEADLVQFLKTGRTQHSAAFGGMTDVVQHSMQHMSDADLTAIARYLKTLPSTDPKETPYAYDDMAARALRTGDATAPGAAVYRDNCTACHRSDGRGYNRVFPALGGNPVVQGKDATSLIHVLLTGSTLEGTKTAPSAFTMPAFGWRLNDQEVADVTNFVRNSWGNAAPMVSATDVAKVRKTVTVHAPEMPPGAALSH
;
A
#
# COMPACT_ATOMS: atom_id res chain seq x y z
N MET A 1 89.77 15.43 -55.11
CA MET A 1 89.23 15.77 -53.77
C MET A 1 89.33 14.50 -52.90
N THR A 2 90.55 14.12 -52.48
CA THR A 2 91.10 14.23 -51.09
C THR A 2 90.22 13.55 -50.03
N LYS A 3 90.65 12.63 -49.15
CA LYS A 3 91.83 11.74 -48.98
C LYS A 3 91.48 10.92 -47.69
N THR A 4 91.60 9.59 -47.73
CA THR A 4 92.05 8.66 -46.65
C THR A 4 91.55 8.71 -45.17
N THR A 5 91.43 7.47 -44.62
CA THR A 5 91.81 6.94 -43.27
C THR A 5 90.85 6.82 -42.08
N ASP A 6 90.69 5.54 -41.66
CA ASP A 6 90.95 4.91 -40.34
C ASP A 6 90.11 5.15 -39.06
N ILE A 7 89.38 4.08 -38.72
CA ILE A 7 89.33 3.27 -37.47
C ILE A 7 89.93 3.84 -36.15
N GLN A 8 89.03 3.91 -35.14
CA GLN A 8 89.14 3.65 -33.69
C GLN A 8 90.16 4.37 -32.78
N ARG A 9 89.61 4.73 -31.60
CA ARG A 9 90.18 4.83 -30.23
C ARG A 9 90.35 6.24 -29.68
N LEU A 10 89.60 6.56 -28.61
CA LEU A 10 90.22 6.96 -27.35
C LEU A 10 89.26 6.71 -26.17
N MET A 11 89.77 6.02 -25.15
CA MET A 11 89.12 5.72 -23.89
C MET A 11 89.38 6.82 -22.84
N ARG A 12 88.61 6.75 -21.74
CA ARG A 12 88.87 7.23 -20.35
C ARG A 12 88.34 8.63 -20.01
N ALA A 13 87.87 8.95 -18.82
CA ALA A 13 87.35 8.23 -17.64
C ALA A 13 86.95 9.29 -16.60
N MET A 14 85.81 9.07 -15.91
CA MET A 14 85.49 9.44 -14.52
C MET A 14 85.51 10.90 -14.01
N LYS A 15 84.33 11.35 -13.55
CA LYS A 15 83.94 11.96 -12.24
C LYS A 15 82.66 12.81 -12.50
N ARG A 16 81.57 12.84 -11.71
CA ARG A 16 81.21 12.39 -10.36
C ARG A 16 79.70 12.69 -10.14
N VAL A 17 79.05 11.85 -9.31
CA VAL A 17 77.92 12.13 -8.39
C VAL A 17 76.48 12.22 -8.94
N GLY A 18 75.68 11.18 -8.65
CA GLY A 18 74.50 11.28 -7.76
C GLY A 18 73.13 11.58 -8.37
N ALA A 19 72.32 10.53 -8.59
CA ALA A 19 70.96 10.39 -8.05
C ALA A 19 70.31 9.11 -8.63
N ALA A 20 69.95 8.20 -7.75
CA ALA A 20 69.23 6.97 -8.08
C ALA A 20 67.75 7.29 -8.38
N ALA A 21 67.24 6.80 -9.51
CA ALA A 21 65.81 6.69 -9.77
C ALA A 21 65.53 5.27 -10.27
N VAL A 22 65.04 4.43 -9.35
CA VAL A 22 64.52 3.10 -9.62
C VAL A 22 63.20 3.26 -10.38
N LEU A 23 63.16 2.83 -11.64
CA LEU A 23 61.92 2.71 -12.40
C LEU A 23 61.14 1.50 -11.89
N GLY A 24 60.20 1.74 -10.97
CA GLY A 24 59.21 0.75 -10.57
C GLY A 24 58.18 0.55 -11.68
N MET A 25 58.17 -0.64 -12.28
CA MET A 25 57.06 -1.11 -13.12
C MET A 25 55.81 -1.25 -12.24
N THR A 26 54.88 -0.32 -12.37
CA THR A 26 53.54 -0.40 -11.79
C THR A 26 52.70 -1.39 -12.60
N THR A 27 52.55 -2.60 -12.07
CA THR A 27 51.49 -3.52 -12.46
C THR A 27 50.15 -2.93 -12.05
N LEU A 28 49.36 -2.43 -13.02
CA LEU A 28 47.94 -2.19 -12.81
C LEU A 28 47.25 -3.54 -12.61
N ALA A 29 47.12 -3.96 -11.35
CA ALA A 29 46.17 -4.99 -10.97
C ALA A 29 44.75 -4.43 -11.15
N ALA A 30 44.14 -4.76 -12.29
CA ALA A 30 42.69 -4.69 -12.44
C ALA A 30 42.08 -5.54 -11.31
N HIS A 31 41.55 -4.89 -10.29
CA HIS A 31 40.72 -5.54 -9.28
C HIS A 31 39.43 -5.94 -9.98
N ALA A 32 39.43 -7.13 -10.58
CA ALA A 32 38.20 -7.80 -10.93
C ALA A 32 37.40 -7.94 -9.64
N ALA A 33 36.25 -7.26 -9.56
CA ALA A 33 35.28 -7.51 -8.51
C ALA A 33 35.03 -9.01 -8.47
N ALA A 34 35.24 -9.62 -7.30
CA ALA A 34 34.96 -11.04 -7.11
C ALA A 34 33.53 -11.34 -7.59
N PRO A 35 33.27 -12.48 -8.25
CA PRO A 35 31.92 -12.84 -8.64
C PRO A 35 31.09 -12.95 -7.37
N GLN A 36 30.22 -11.96 -7.13
CA GLN A 36 29.21 -12.05 -6.09
C GLN A 36 28.42 -13.32 -6.38
N ASN A 37 28.39 -14.24 -5.42
CA ASN A 37 27.87 -15.59 -5.61
C ASN A 37 26.45 -15.49 -6.19
N GLN A 38 26.15 -16.15 -7.31
CA GLN A 38 24.83 -16.02 -7.97
C GLN A 38 23.67 -16.34 -7.01
N ASN A 39 23.93 -17.21 -6.03
CA ASN A 39 23.01 -17.56 -4.96
C ASN A 39 22.69 -16.37 -4.03
N ASP A 40 23.68 -15.52 -3.72
CA ASP A 40 23.48 -14.33 -2.87
C ASP A 40 22.66 -13.27 -3.61
N ALA A 41 22.94 -13.08 -4.91
CA ALA A 41 22.18 -12.15 -5.74
C ALA A 41 20.71 -12.58 -5.90
N ALA A 42 20.45 -13.88 -6.09
CA ALA A 42 19.10 -14.42 -6.16
C ALA A 42 18.35 -14.27 -4.83
N LEU A 43 19.02 -14.52 -3.69
CA LEU A 43 18.44 -14.34 -2.36
C LEU A 43 18.08 -12.87 -2.09
N ILE A 44 18.97 -11.93 -2.43
CA ILE A 44 18.71 -10.48 -2.30
C ILE A 44 17.54 -10.06 -3.21
N ALA A 45 17.48 -10.55 -4.44
CA ALA A 45 16.38 -10.25 -5.36
C ALA A 45 15.03 -10.80 -4.86
N HIS A 46 15.02 -12.01 -4.28
CA HIS A 46 13.84 -12.56 -3.62
C HIS A 46 13.43 -11.73 -2.41
N GLY A 47 14.39 -11.31 -1.57
CA GLY A 47 14.12 -10.40 -0.45
C GLY A 47 13.57 -9.04 -0.89
N GLN A 48 14.06 -8.49 -2.00
CA GLN A 48 13.53 -7.27 -2.59
C GLN A 48 12.07 -7.46 -3.04
N TYR A 49 11.78 -8.59 -3.68
CA TYR A 49 10.42 -8.95 -4.09
C TYR A 49 9.48 -9.05 -2.88
N LEU A 50 9.89 -9.75 -1.82
CA LEU A 50 9.13 -9.88 -0.58
C LEU A 50 8.94 -8.54 0.13
N ALA A 51 9.95 -7.68 0.15
CA ALA A 51 9.84 -6.34 0.76
C ALA A 51 8.86 -5.45 -0.01
N ARG A 52 8.73 -5.65 -1.34
CA ARG A 52 7.67 -5.02 -2.14
C ARG A 52 6.31 -5.62 -1.83
N ALA A 53 6.16 -6.94 -1.87
CA ALA A 53 4.90 -7.62 -1.55
C ALA A 53 4.38 -7.28 -0.14
N GLY A 54 5.31 -7.14 0.82
CA GLY A 54 5.09 -6.71 2.21
C GLY A 54 4.78 -5.24 2.40
N ASP A 55 4.79 -4.46 1.31
CA ASP A 55 4.61 -3.01 1.30
C ASP A 55 5.54 -2.24 2.27
N CYS A 56 6.73 -2.78 2.53
CA CYS A 56 7.65 -2.24 3.54
C CYS A 56 8.04 -0.79 3.22
N ILE A 57 8.15 -0.45 1.93
CA ILE A 57 8.56 0.88 1.48
C ILE A 57 7.49 1.94 1.73
N ALA A 58 6.21 1.60 1.62
CA ALA A 58 5.10 2.54 1.85
C ALA A 58 5.10 2.99 3.31
N CYS A 59 5.32 2.08 4.25
CA CYS A 59 5.33 2.43 5.67
C CYS A 59 6.67 3.03 6.13
N HIS A 60 7.80 2.52 5.65
CA HIS A 60 9.13 2.92 6.14
C HIS A 60 9.79 4.04 5.33
N SER A 61 9.02 4.82 4.57
CA SER A 61 9.55 6.01 3.87
C SER A 61 8.65 7.21 4.12
N ALA A 62 9.20 8.31 4.61
CA ALA A 62 8.47 9.57 4.69
C ALA A 62 8.18 10.14 3.28
N PRO A 63 7.14 10.99 3.11
CA PRO A 63 6.94 11.75 1.88
C PRO A 63 8.19 12.56 1.52
N ALA A 64 8.68 12.41 0.28
CA ALA A 64 9.95 12.97 -0.19
C ALA A 64 11.21 12.56 0.61
N GLY A 65 11.09 11.55 1.47
CA GLY A 65 12.20 10.97 2.24
C GLY A 65 13.00 9.96 1.43
N LYS A 66 14.12 9.51 2.00
CA LYS A 66 14.89 8.40 1.41
C LYS A 66 14.17 7.07 1.67
N PRO A 67 14.17 6.12 0.71
CA PRO A 67 13.53 4.82 0.89
C PRO A 67 13.99 4.12 2.17
N PHE A 68 13.03 3.57 2.92
CA PHE A 68 13.26 2.79 4.15
C PHE A 68 13.87 3.54 5.34
N ALA A 69 14.08 4.86 5.24
CA ALA A 69 14.69 5.67 6.29
C ALA A 69 13.73 6.07 7.42
N GLY A 70 12.48 5.61 7.38
CA GLY A 70 11.44 5.90 8.37
C GLY A 70 10.90 7.33 8.29
N GLY A 71 10.19 7.72 9.35
CA GLY A 71 9.65 9.07 9.51
C GLY A 71 8.25 9.31 8.96
N LEU A 72 7.60 8.28 8.39
CA LEU A 72 6.18 8.39 8.04
C LEU A 72 5.35 8.50 9.31
N LYS A 73 4.44 9.48 9.34
CA LYS A 73 3.54 9.74 10.46
C LYS A 73 2.28 8.89 10.30
N PHE A 74 1.87 8.21 11.36
CA PHE A 74 0.55 7.60 11.49
C PHE A 74 -0.20 8.27 12.62
N ASP A 75 -1.35 8.84 12.31
CA ASP A 75 -2.23 9.43 13.30
C ASP A 75 -3.03 8.33 14.01
N THR A 76 -2.96 8.30 15.34
CA THR A 76 -3.76 7.38 16.15
C THR A 76 -4.60 8.16 17.16
N PRO A 77 -5.70 7.60 17.68
CA PRO A 77 -6.54 8.28 18.67
C PRO A 77 -5.80 8.69 19.96
N ILE A 78 -4.64 8.11 20.23
CA ILE A 78 -3.85 8.34 21.44
C ILE A 78 -2.56 9.16 21.19
N GLY A 79 -2.36 9.65 19.97
CA GLY A 79 -1.17 10.40 19.55
C GLY A 79 -0.51 9.81 18.30
N ALA A 80 0.37 10.57 17.67
CA ALA A 80 1.03 10.13 16.45
C ALA A 80 2.16 9.13 16.76
N ILE A 81 2.30 8.12 15.89
CA ILE A 81 3.47 7.24 15.85
C ILE A 81 4.23 7.46 14.54
N TYR A 82 5.51 7.12 14.53
CA TYR A 82 6.38 7.33 13.37
C TYR A 82 7.06 6.02 12.97
N SER A 83 7.13 5.72 11.67
CA SER A 83 7.90 4.56 11.19
C SER A 83 9.39 4.74 11.46
N THR A 84 10.07 3.62 11.62
CA THR A 84 11.49 3.58 11.94
C THR A 84 12.35 3.39 10.69
N ASN A 85 13.59 3.86 10.75
CA ASN A 85 14.64 3.57 9.79
C ASN A 85 15.00 2.08 9.82
N ILE A 86 14.79 1.38 8.70
CA ILE A 86 15.11 -0.04 8.52
C ILE A 86 16.22 -0.26 7.47
N THR A 87 16.98 0.79 7.16
CA THR A 87 18.19 0.68 6.33
C THR A 87 19.33 -0.02 7.09
N PRO A 88 20.39 -0.50 6.40
CA PRO A 88 21.52 -1.14 7.07
C PRO A 88 22.49 -0.15 7.74
N ASP A 89 22.08 1.11 7.96
CA ASP A 89 22.87 2.02 8.77
C ASP A 89 23.05 1.46 10.18
N ARG A 90 24.29 1.39 10.67
CA ARG A 90 24.62 0.75 11.95
C ARG A 90 24.22 1.57 13.17
N ASN A 91 24.07 2.88 13.03
CA ASN A 91 23.84 3.80 14.14
C ASN A 91 22.36 4.11 14.35
N THR A 92 21.62 4.26 13.26
CA THR A 92 20.23 4.75 13.25
C THR A 92 19.24 3.77 12.63
N GLY A 93 19.73 2.80 11.84
CA GLY A 93 18.94 1.75 11.22
C GLY A 93 19.08 0.39 11.91
N ILE A 94 18.96 -0.68 11.13
CA ILE A 94 19.04 -2.08 11.60
C ILE A 94 20.38 -2.74 11.32
N GLY A 95 21.41 -1.99 10.89
CA GLY A 95 22.71 -2.54 10.49
C GLY A 95 23.50 -3.26 11.58
N ALA A 96 23.14 -3.07 12.85
CA ALA A 96 23.73 -3.80 13.98
C ALA A 96 22.91 -5.02 14.43
N TRP A 97 21.75 -5.27 13.82
CA TRP A 97 20.85 -6.34 14.24
C TRP A 97 21.33 -7.68 13.66
N THR A 98 21.32 -8.71 14.49
CA THR A 98 21.49 -10.09 14.01
C THR A 98 20.23 -10.56 13.28
N PHE A 99 20.34 -11.64 12.49
CA PHE A 99 19.17 -12.27 11.87
C PHE A 99 18.08 -12.60 12.91
N ALA A 100 18.45 -13.23 14.03
CA ALA A 100 17.50 -13.59 15.09
C ALA A 100 16.78 -12.37 15.69
N GLN A 101 17.45 -11.21 15.78
CA GLN A 101 16.84 -9.98 16.25
C GLN A 101 15.88 -9.38 15.22
N PHE A 102 16.26 -9.40 13.93
CA PHE A 102 15.40 -8.99 12.83
C PHE A 102 14.15 -9.88 12.75
N ASP A 103 14.34 -11.19 12.75
CA ASP A 103 13.29 -12.18 12.70
C ASP A 103 12.27 -12.00 13.84
N ARG A 104 12.77 -11.86 15.07
CA ARG A 104 11.94 -11.61 16.26
C ARG A 104 11.19 -10.29 16.18
N ALA A 105 11.79 -9.24 15.63
CA ALA A 105 11.11 -7.97 15.46
C ALA A 105 9.96 -8.05 14.43
N VAL A 106 10.20 -8.70 13.29
CA VAL A 106 9.24 -8.79 12.19
C VAL A 106 8.11 -9.77 12.50
N ARG A 107 8.43 -11.00 12.93
CA ARG A 107 7.43 -12.06 13.15
C ARG A 107 6.81 -12.06 14.54
N ALA A 108 7.53 -11.58 15.56
CA ALA A 108 7.05 -11.61 16.94
C ALA A 108 6.79 -10.21 17.53
N GLY A 109 7.09 -9.13 16.80
CA GLY A 109 6.84 -7.76 17.26
C GLY A 109 7.72 -7.31 18.43
N VAL A 110 8.93 -7.89 18.61
CA VAL A 110 9.82 -7.57 19.75
C VAL A 110 11.18 -7.07 19.27
N LYS A 111 11.49 -5.82 19.60
CA LYS A 111 12.78 -5.16 19.28
C LYS A 111 13.97 -5.87 19.96
N PRO A 112 15.22 -5.61 19.53
CA PRO A 112 16.42 -6.14 20.19
C PRO A 112 16.47 -5.86 21.70
N ASN A 113 16.02 -4.67 22.11
CA ASN A 113 15.99 -4.22 23.51
C ASN A 113 14.83 -4.82 24.35
N GLY A 114 13.99 -5.68 23.77
CA GLY A 114 12.88 -6.35 24.47
C GLY A 114 11.55 -5.61 24.44
N ASP A 115 11.52 -4.35 24.01
CA ASP A 115 10.26 -3.62 23.87
C ASP A 115 9.37 -4.23 22.78
N THR A 116 8.06 -4.16 23.01
CA THR A 116 7.06 -4.49 22.00
C THR A 116 6.89 -3.35 20.99
N LEU A 117 6.81 -3.71 19.71
CA LEU A 117 6.43 -2.82 18.61
C LEU A 117 4.96 -2.43 18.73
N TYR A 118 4.61 -1.23 18.26
CA TYR A 118 3.21 -0.87 18.14
C TYR A 118 2.52 -1.77 17.12
N PRO A 119 1.25 -2.15 17.35
CA PRO A 119 0.49 -3.03 16.45
C PRO A 119 0.10 -2.37 15.12
N ALA A 120 0.64 -1.18 14.82
CA ALA A 120 0.67 -0.63 13.47
C ALA A 120 1.63 -1.41 12.55
N MET A 121 2.68 -2.03 13.10
CA MET A 121 3.46 -3.03 12.37
C MET A 121 2.67 -4.35 12.35
N PRO A 122 2.34 -4.93 11.19
CA PRO A 122 1.47 -6.11 11.10
C PRO A 122 2.21 -7.42 11.41
N PHE A 123 2.97 -7.45 12.51
CA PHE A 123 3.65 -8.66 12.98
C PHE A 123 2.71 -9.86 13.23
N PRO A 124 1.40 -9.72 13.59
CA PRO A 124 0.50 -10.87 13.66
C PRO A 124 0.30 -11.56 12.30
N SER A 125 0.29 -10.79 11.21
CA SER A 125 0.25 -11.34 9.84
C SER A 125 1.59 -11.98 9.49
N TYR A 126 2.70 -11.30 9.81
CA TYR A 126 4.05 -11.78 9.47
C TYR A 126 4.53 -12.99 10.29
N ALA A 127 3.87 -13.31 11.41
CA ALA A 127 4.16 -14.50 12.21
C ALA A 127 4.18 -15.79 11.37
N ARG A 128 3.47 -15.82 10.24
CA ARG A 128 3.38 -16.99 9.35
C ARG A 128 4.45 -17.12 8.28
N LEU A 129 5.35 -16.15 8.16
CA LEU A 129 6.41 -16.19 7.16
C LEU A 129 7.39 -17.34 7.43
N SER A 130 7.81 -17.99 6.33
CA SER A 130 8.82 -19.03 6.38
C SER A 130 10.17 -18.44 6.78
N GLU A 131 11.02 -19.29 7.38
CA GLU A 131 12.37 -18.88 7.76
C GLU A 131 13.22 -18.49 6.54
N ASP A 132 13.03 -19.17 5.40
CA ASP A 132 13.70 -18.86 4.13
C ASP A 132 13.33 -17.45 3.62
N ASP A 133 12.04 -17.08 3.66
CA ASP A 133 11.59 -15.75 3.26
C ASP A 133 12.10 -14.67 4.22
N MET A 134 12.23 -15.00 5.52
CA MET A 134 12.84 -14.12 6.51
C MET A 134 14.33 -13.91 6.26
N HIS A 135 15.06 -14.95 5.88
CA HIS A 135 16.46 -14.84 5.48
C HIS A 135 16.63 -13.99 4.22
N ALA A 136 15.75 -14.15 3.24
CA ALA A 136 15.76 -13.35 2.02
C ALA A 136 15.51 -11.86 2.32
N LEU A 137 14.48 -11.55 3.12
CA LEU A 137 14.22 -10.19 3.60
C LEU A 137 15.43 -9.60 4.33
N TYR A 138 16.03 -10.35 5.25
CA TYR A 138 17.22 -9.91 5.97
C TYR A 138 18.40 -9.64 5.03
N ALA A 139 18.65 -10.52 4.06
CA ALA A 139 19.69 -10.33 3.04
C ALA A 139 19.44 -9.05 2.22
N TYR A 140 18.20 -8.80 1.81
CA TYR A 140 17.85 -7.57 1.10
C TYR A 140 18.08 -6.32 1.94
N PHE A 141 17.62 -6.27 3.19
CA PHE A 141 17.81 -5.08 4.01
C PHE A 141 19.26 -4.87 4.45
N THR A 142 20.06 -5.93 4.57
CA THR A 142 21.48 -5.82 4.97
C THR A 142 22.42 -5.53 3.80
N GLN A 143 22.09 -5.97 2.59
CA GLN A 143 23.00 -5.92 1.44
C GLN A 143 22.41 -5.22 0.21
N GLY A 144 21.09 -5.23 0.03
CA GLY A 144 20.38 -4.66 -1.13
C GLY A 144 19.85 -3.24 -0.93
N VAL A 145 19.79 -2.75 0.30
CA VAL A 145 19.31 -1.40 0.64
C VAL A 145 20.49 -0.47 0.93
N ALA A 146 20.45 0.76 0.39
CA ALA A 146 21.47 1.76 0.69
C ALA A 146 21.34 2.26 2.15
N PRO A 147 22.45 2.37 2.90
CA PRO A 147 22.39 2.88 4.27
C PRO A 147 22.02 4.36 4.28
N VAL A 148 21.12 4.73 5.20
CA VAL A 148 20.74 6.12 5.45
C VAL A 148 20.90 6.41 6.93
N ASN A 149 21.80 7.33 7.25
CA ASN A 149 21.92 7.85 8.60
C ASN A 149 20.78 8.85 8.87
N GLN A 150 19.73 8.39 9.54
CA GLN A 150 18.55 9.16 9.90
C GLN A 150 17.97 8.64 11.22
N THR A 151 18.08 9.46 12.25
CA THR A 151 17.58 9.14 13.60
C THR A 151 16.06 9.01 13.60
N ASN A 152 15.55 7.97 14.27
CA ASN A 152 14.13 7.76 14.46
C ASN A 152 13.50 8.88 15.30
N ARG A 153 12.34 9.37 14.87
CA ARG A 153 11.55 10.31 15.66
C ARG A 153 10.83 9.56 16.80
N PRO A 154 10.81 10.11 18.03
CA PRO A 154 9.98 9.55 19.10
C PRO A 154 8.48 9.68 18.77
N VAL A 155 7.66 8.85 19.40
CA VAL A 155 6.20 8.96 19.28
C VAL A 155 5.68 10.21 20.01
N ASP A 156 4.56 10.76 19.53
CA ASP A 156 3.87 11.88 20.17
C ASP A 156 2.77 11.39 21.14
N ILE A 157 2.81 10.12 21.55
CA ILE A 157 1.92 9.55 22.57
C ILE A 157 2.40 10.03 23.95
N VAL A 158 1.53 10.72 24.68
CA VAL A 158 1.85 11.26 26.01
C VAL A 158 1.79 10.17 27.09
N TRP A 159 2.57 10.36 28.15
CA TRP A 159 2.47 9.54 29.35
C TRP A 159 1.07 9.70 29.99
N PRO A 160 0.41 8.63 30.49
CA PRO A 160 0.90 7.26 30.66
C PRO A 160 0.69 6.31 29.46
N LEU A 161 0.03 6.76 28.39
CA LEU A 161 -0.33 5.90 27.24
C LEU A 161 0.88 5.44 26.41
N SER A 162 2.04 6.09 26.59
CA SER A 162 3.29 5.71 25.93
C SER A 162 4.03 4.52 26.55
N MET A 163 3.57 4.00 27.70
CA MET A 163 4.15 2.83 28.36
C MET A 163 4.12 1.59 27.44
N ARG A 164 5.25 0.87 27.34
CA ARG A 164 5.39 -0.31 26.47
C ARG A 164 4.95 -1.64 27.09
N TRP A 165 4.98 -1.75 28.42
CA TRP A 165 4.64 -3.01 29.09
C TRP A 165 3.18 -3.45 28.88
N PRO A 166 2.15 -2.56 28.82
CA PRO A 166 0.77 -3.00 28.54
C PRO A 166 0.64 -3.56 27.12
N LEU A 167 1.38 -3.00 26.15
CA LEU A 167 1.43 -3.54 24.80
C LEU A 167 2.08 -4.93 24.76
N GLY A 168 3.05 -5.19 25.64
CA GLY A 168 3.63 -6.52 25.81
C GLY A 168 2.60 -7.57 26.25
N ILE A 169 1.73 -7.22 27.20
CA ILE A 169 0.61 -8.08 27.64
C ILE A 169 -0.38 -8.27 26.50
N TRP A 170 -0.82 -7.18 25.87
CA TRP A 170 -1.74 -7.21 24.74
C TRP A 170 -1.23 -8.13 23.63
N ARG A 171 0.05 -7.99 23.26
CA ARG A 171 0.70 -8.82 22.24
C ARG A 171 0.68 -10.29 22.63
N HIS A 172 1.01 -10.61 23.88
CA HIS A 172 1.02 -12.00 24.34
C HIS A 172 -0.38 -12.65 24.29
N LEU A 173 -1.44 -11.87 24.53
CA LEU A 173 -2.81 -12.37 24.51
C LEU A 173 -3.39 -12.52 23.11
N PHE A 174 -3.02 -11.64 22.17
CA PHE A 174 -3.74 -11.50 20.89
C PHE A 174 -2.90 -11.75 19.65
N ALA A 175 -1.58 -11.76 19.73
CA ALA A 175 -0.73 -12.03 18.58
C ALA A 175 -0.22 -13.47 18.60
N PRO A 176 -0.32 -14.20 17.47
CA PRO A 176 0.22 -15.54 17.38
C PRO A 176 1.75 -15.51 17.52
N GLY A 177 2.31 -16.59 18.08
CA GLY A 177 3.74 -16.83 18.00
C GLY A 177 4.15 -17.12 16.55
N PRO A 178 5.43 -16.90 16.17
CA PRO A 178 5.92 -17.25 14.85
C PRO A 178 5.72 -18.75 14.58
N VAL A 179 4.99 -19.08 13.51
CA VAL A 179 4.71 -20.45 13.09
C VAL A 179 4.61 -20.46 11.57
N SER A 180 5.39 -21.29 10.89
CA SER A 180 5.37 -21.31 9.42
C SER A 180 3.98 -21.64 8.88
N PHE A 181 3.59 -20.97 7.81
CA PHE A 181 2.34 -21.22 7.10
C PHE A 181 2.20 -22.69 6.68
N ASP A 182 1.07 -23.31 7.02
CA ASP A 182 0.77 -24.69 6.63
C ASP A 182 0.03 -24.74 5.29
N ALA A 183 0.80 -24.87 4.21
CA ALA A 183 0.25 -24.97 2.86
C ALA A 183 -0.63 -26.22 2.64
N LYS A 184 -0.49 -27.27 3.47
CA LYS A 184 -1.23 -28.54 3.31
C LYS A 184 -2.73 -28.40 3.58
N HIS A 185 -3.14 -27.30 4.21
CA HIS A 185 -4.54 -27.00 4.41
C HIS A 185 -5.29 -26.79 3.08
N TYR A 186 -4.58 -26.40 2.02
CA TYR A 186 -5.17 -26.09 0.72
C TYR A 186 -4.82 -27.17 -0.30
N ALA A 187 -5.84 -27.75 -0.92
CA ALA A 187 -5.66 -28.79 -1.93
C ALA A 187 -5.01 -28.26 -3.23
N ASP A 188 -5.30 -27.01 -3.60
CA ASP A 188 -4.69 -26.35 -4.76
C ASP A 188 -3.47 -25.52 -4.29
N PRO A 189 -2.25 -25.80 -4.80
CA PRO A 189 -1.05 -25.05 -4.42
C PRO A 189 -1.10 -23.57 -4.83
N VAL A 190 -1.87 -23.20 -5.86
CA VAL A 190 -2.07 -21.80 -6.24
C VAL A 190 -2.92 -21.08 -5.18
N ILE A 191 -3.94 -21.74 -4.65
CA ILE A 191 -4.74 -21.21 -3.54
C ILE A 191 -3.89 -21.13 -2.27
N ALA A 192 -3.07 -22.14 -1.99
CA ALA A 192 -2.12 -22.12 -0.87
C ALA A 192 -1.17 -20.92 -0.94
N ARG A 193 -0.64 -20.63 -2.14
CA ARG A 193 0.21 -19.46 -2.39
C ARG A 193 -0.54 -18.15 -2.17
N GLY A 194 -1.78 -18.05 -2.65
CA GLY A 194 -2.62 -16.88 -2.44
C GLY A 194 -2.92 -16.64 -0.96
N ALA A 195 -3.27 -17.70 -0.24
CA ALA A 195 -3.47 -17.67 1.21
C ALA A 195 -2.23 -17.18 1.96
N TYR A 196 -1.05 -17.71 1.62
CA TYR A 196 0.22 -17.28 2.21
C TYR A 196 0.48 -15.78 2.03
N LEU A 197 0.25 -15.27 0.82
CA LEU A 197 0.46 -13.86 0.50
C LEU A 197 -0.57 -12.97 1.20
N VAL A 198 -1.86 -13.32 1.15
CA VAL A 198 -2.95 -12.52 1.72
C VAL A 198 -2.90 -12.47 3.24
N GLN A 199 -2.62 -13.61 3.89
CA GLN A 199 -2.57 -13.70 5.36
C GLN A 199 -1.20 -13.29 5.94
N GLY A 200 -0.16 -13.29 5.10
CA GLY A 200 1.23 -13.02 5.46
C GLY A 200 1.66 -11.62 5.05
N LEU A 201 2.59 -11.52 4.09
CA LEU A 201 3.19 -10.25 3.68
C LEU A 201 2.19 -9.24 3.12
N GLY A 202 1.15 -9.67 2.40
CA GLY A 202 0.12 -8.77 1.90
C GLY A 202 -0.78 -8.21 3.00
N HIS A 203 -0.73 -8.79 4.22
CA HIS A 203 -1.40 -8.34 5.45
C HIS A 203 -2.83 -7.82 5.25
N CYS A 204 -3.59 -8.40 4.32
CA CYS A 204 -4.85 -7.81 3.86
C CYS A 204 -5.88 -7.70 5.01
N GLY A 205 -5.78 -8.60 5.99
CA GLY A 205 -6.57 -8.60 7.22
C GLY A 205 -6.39 -7.34 8.07
N ALA A 206 -5.20 -6.73 8.06
CA ALA A 206 -4.88 -5.56 8.87
C ALA A 206 -5.83 -4.38 8.59
N CYS A 207 -6.32 -4.29 7.34
CA CYS A 207 -7.33 -3.32 6.93
C CYS A 207 -8.71 -3.96 6.75
N HIS A 208 -8.81 -5.11 6.09
CA HIS A 208 -10.08 -5.67 5.64
C HIS A 208 -10.75 -6.63 6.63
N THR A 209 -10.21 -6.84 7.83
CA THR A 209 -10.86 -7.62 8.90
C THR A 209 -11.38 -6.68 10.00
N PRO A 210 -12.59 -6.92 10.55
CA PRO A 210 -13.10 -6.13 11.65
C PRO A 210 -12.22 -6.30 12.89
N ARG A 211 -12.09 -5.24 13.69
CA ARG A 211 -11.35 -5.26 14.95
C ARG A 211 -12.28 -5.48 16.14
N ALA A 212 -11.77 -6.13 17.18
CA ALA A 212 -12.45 -6.22 18.46
C ALA A 212 -12.33 -4.89 19.24
N ALA A 213 -13.05 -4.77 20.36
CA ALA A 213 -12.95 -3.58 21.23
C ALA A 213 -11.52 -3.35 21.77
N THR A 214 -10.74 -4.41 21.90
CA THR A 214 -9.32 -4.37 22.27
C THR A 214 -8.37 -4.14 21.07
N MET A 215 -8.91 -3.72 19.92
CA MET A 215 -8.19 -3.30 18.69
C MET A 215 -7.43 -4.38 17.91
N GLN A 216 -7.38 -5.64 18.34
CA GLN A 216 -6.87 -6.75 17.52
C GLN A 216 -7.85 -7.11 16.40
N GLU A 217 -7.32 -7.65 15.31
CA GLU A 217 -8.12 -8.28 14.26
C GLU A 217 -8.93 -9.44 14.86
N ARG A 218 -10.20 -9.56 14.48
CA ARG A 218 -11.06 -10.64 14.97
C ARG A 218 -10.72 -12.01 14.39
N ALA A 219 -9.95 -12.05 13.31
CA ALA A 219 -9.54 -13.24 12.60
C ALA A 219 -8.27 -12.95 11.78
N LEU A 220 -7.30 -13.85 11.77
CA LEU A 220 -6.03 -13.67 11.05
C LEU A 220 -5.92 -14.55 9.79
N SER A 221 -6.85 -15.49 9.63
CA SER A 221 -6.94 -16.40 8.49
C SER A 221 -8.38 -16.82 8.23
N ASP A 222 -8.62 -17.47 7.09
CA ASP A 222 -9.92 -18.08 6.77
C ASP A 222 -10.34 -19.19 7.76
N LEU A 223 -9.39 -19.75 8.52
CA LEU A 223 -9.66 -20.78 9.53
C LEU A 223 -10.25 -20.22 10.82
N ASP A 224 -10.04 -18.93 11.09
CA ASP A 224 -10.54 -18.26 12.28
C ASP A 224 -12.01 -17.84 12.14
N GLY A 225 -12.61 -18.03 10.95
CA GLY A 225 -14.04 -17.88 10.69
C GLY A 225 -14.41 -16.70 9.78
N PRO A 226 -15.72 -16.39 9.69
CA PRO A 226 -16.25 -15.49 8.66
C PRO A 226 -15.88 -14.02 8.84
N ALA A 227 -15.29 -13.64 9.98
CA ALA A 227 -14.83 -12.27 10.20
C ALA A 227 -13.60 -11.91 9.34
N PHE A 228 -12.77 -12.90 8.98
CA PHE A 228 -11.57 -12.67 8.17
C PHE A 228 -11.93 -12.03 6.83
N LEU A 229 -11.37 -10.85 6.54
CA LEU A 229 -11.62 -10.08 5.31
C LEU A 229 -13.08 -9.63 5.08
N ALA A 230 -13.92 -9.62 6.13
CA ALA A 230 -15.33 -9.24 6.05
C ALA A 230 -15.60 -7.72 5.94
N GLY A 231 -14.56 -6.91 5.82
CA GLY A 231 -14.60 -5.44 5.90
C GLY A 231 -13.83 -4.92 7.12
N GLY A 232 -13.43 -3.66 7.07
CA GLY A 232 -12.58 -3.03 8.09
C GLY A 232 -13.31 -2.03 8.98
N ALA A 233 -12.63 -1.67 10.08
CA ALA A 233 -12.94 -0.42 10.79
C ALA A 233 -12.37 0.78 10.02
N THR A 234 -12.75 1.99 10.40
CA THR A 234 -12.22 3.21 9.79
C THR A 234 -10.72 3.35 10.04
N ILE A 235 -9.96 3.57 8.96
CA ILE A 235 -8.51 3.84 8.97
C ILE A 235 -8.28 5.12 8.18
N ASP A 236 -7.72 6.15 8.81
CA ASP A 236 -7.45 7.46 8.18
C ASP A 236 -8.66 8.07 7.45
N GLY A 237 -9.87 7.87 7.99
CA GLY A 237 -11.12 8.35 7.39
C GLY A 237 -11.63 7.50 6.21
N TRP A 238 -11.11 6.29 6.02
CA TRP A 238 -11.51 5.34 4.98
C TRP A 238 -12.06 4.05 5.57
N ILE A 239 -13.05 3.44 4.92
CA ILE A 239 -13.71 2.20 5.31
C ILE A 239 -13.28 1.10 4.32
N PRO A 240 -12.46 0.14 4.75
CA PRO A 240 -12.11 -1.01 3.92
C PRO A 240 -13.35 -1.87 3.65
N SER A 241 -13.62 -2.13 2.37
CA SER A 241 -14.76 -2.97 1.94
C SER A 241 -14.53 -4.45 2.24
N SER A 242 -15.57 -5.28 2.20
CA SER A 242 -15.41 -6.75 2.31
C SER A 242 -14.65 -7.29 1.09
N LEU A 243 -13.64 -8.14 1.32
CA LEU A 243 -12.97 -8.90 0.24
C LEU A 243 -13.53 -10.32 0.12
N ARG A 244 -14.71 -10.58 0.66
CA ARG A 244 -15.36 -11.89 0.58
C ARG A 244 -16.36 -11.94 -0.57
N GLY A 245 -16.87 -13.13 -0.85
CA GLY A 245 -17.83 -13.43 -1.91
C GLY A 245 -19.23 -12.81 -1.76
N ASN A 246 -19.38 -11.74 -0.98
CA ASN A 246 -20.58 -10.93 -0.90
C ASN A 246 -20.97 -10.42 -2.30
N PRO A 247 -22.15 -10.74 -2.83
CA PRO A 247 -22.50 -10.47 -4.23
C PRO A 247 -22.79 -8.99 -4.53
N ARG A 248 -22.88 -8.13 -3.50
CA ARG A 248 -23.17 -6.70 -3.65
C ARG A 248 -22.20 -5.81 -2.86
N THR A 249 -21.93 -6.11 -1.60
CA THR A 249 -21.06 -5.31 -0.72
C THR A 249 -19.62 -5.82 -0.60
N GLY A 250 -19.24 -6.84 -1.36
CA GLY A 250 -17.86 -7.31 -1.48
C GLY A 250 -17.50 -7.67 -2.93
N ILE A 251 -16.59 -8.63 -3.11
CA ILE A 251 -16.01 -8.98 -4.42
C ILE A 251 -16.69 -10.20 -5.07
N GLY A 252 -17.88 -10.59 -4.61
CA GLY A 252 -18.60 -11.75 -5.11
C GLY A 252 -18.88 -11.67 -6.62
N ALA A 253 -19.28 -10.49 -7.10
CA ALA A 253 -19.58 -10.23 -8.51
C ALA A 253 -18.34 -10.04 -9.41
N TRP A 254 -17.14 -9.92 -8.82
CA TRP A 254 -15.91 -9.67 -9.57
C TRP A 254 -15.32 -10.98 -10.09
N SER A 255 -14.82 -10.99 -11.32
CA SER A 255 -14.08 -12.12 -11.85
C SER A 255 -12.65 -12.18 -11.28
N GLU A 256 -11.97 -13.32 -11.39
CA GLU A 256 -10.54 -13.42 -11.07
C GLU A 256 -9.72 -12.40 -11.87
N ALA A 257 -10.06 -12.20 -13.16
CA ALA A 257 -9.39 -11.23 -14.02
C ALA A 257 -9.61 -9.77 -13.55
N ASP A 258 -10.80 -9.44 -13.04
CA ASP A 258 -11.06 -8.12 -12.45
C ASP A 258 -10.17 -7.88 -11.23
N LEU A 259 -10.03 -8.89 -10.36
CA LEU A 259 -9.18 -8.79 -9.17
C LEU A 259 -7.70 -8.61 -9.54
N VAL A 260 -7.18 -9.42 -10.46
CA VAL A 260 -5.80 -9.27 -10.96
C VAL A 260 -5.61 -7.88 -11.57
N GLN A 261 -6.56 -7.40 -12.38
CA GLN A 261 -6.48 -6.07 -12.97
C GLN A 261 -6.47 -4.97 -11.89
N PHE A 262 -7.33 -5.07 -10.87
CA PHE A 262 -7.38 -4.12 -9.77
C PHE A 262 -6.07 -4.07 -9.00
N LEU A 263 -5.54 -5.23 -8.59
CA LEU A 263 -4.28 -5.30 -7.85
C LEU A 263 -3.11 -4.75 -8.67
N LYS A 264 -3.11 -4.96 -9.99
CA LYS A 264 -2.04 -4.51 -10.88
C LYS A 264 -2.10 -3.02 -11.22
N THR A 265 -3.30 -2.43 -11.28
CA THR A 265 -3.50 -1.08 -11.87
C THR A 265 -4.24 -0.10 -10.97
N GLY A 266 -4.80 -0.57 -9.85
CA GLY A 266 -5.67 0.18 -8.97
C GLY A 266 -7.04 0.50 -9.56
N ARG A 267 -7.42 -0.06 -10.72
CA ARG A 267 -8.67 0.31 -11.38
C ARG A 267 -9.30 -0.80 -12.21
N THR A 268 -10.62 -0.91 -12.10
CA THR A 268 -11.47 -1.80 -12.90
C THR A 268 -12.70 -1.07 -13.41
N GLN A 269 -13.57 -1.80 -14.11
CA GLN A 269 -14.91 -1.32 -14.42
C GLN A 269 -15.79 -1.18 -13.17
N HIS A 270 -15.52 -1.97 -12.13
CA HIS A 270 -16.33 -2.06 -10.92
C HIS A 270 -15.96 -1.01 -9.89
N SER A 271 -14.66 -0.73 -9.72
CA SER A 271 -14.18 0.22 -8.72
C SER A 271 -12.76 0.71 -9.04
N ALA A 272 -12.27 1.63 -8.22
CA ALA A 272 -10.95 2.19 -8.32
C ALA A 272 -10.35 2.38 -6.92
N ALA A 273 -9.03 2.34 -6.80
CA ALA A 273 -8.30 2.43 -5.53
C ALA A 273 -8.40 3.85 -4.96
N PHE A 274 -8.53 3.93 -3.63
CA PHE A 274 -8.56 5.17 -2.87
C PHE A 274 -8.02 4.90 -1.46
N GLY A 275 -7.72 5.98 -0.72
CA GLY A 275 -7.10 5.88 0.60
C GLY A 275 -5.82 5.05 0.56
N GLY A 276 -5.59 4.24 1.60
CA GLY A 276 -4.39 3.39 1.69
C GLY A 276 -4.25 2.35 0.59
N MET A 277 -5.33 1.97 -0.11
CA MET A 277 -5.21 1.04 -1.25
C MET A 277 -4.49 1.67 -2.44
N THR A 278 -4.46 2.99 -2.56
CA THR A 278 -3.64 3.67 -3.57
C THR A 278 -2.17 3.39 -3.32
N ASP A 279 -1.70 3.51 -2.07
CA ASP A 279 -0.31 3.23 -1.70
C ASP A 279 0.03 1.74 -1.88
N VAL A 280 -0.86 0.85 -1.46
CA VAL A 280 -0.68 -0.61 -1.62
C VAL A 280 -0.50 -0.98 -3.09
N VAL A 281 -1.27 -0.37 -4.00
CA VAL A 281 -1.09 -0.59 -5.45
C VAL A 281 0.22 0.03 -5.92
N GLN A 282 0.51 1.26 -5.49
CA GLN A 282 1.66 2.03 -5.98
C GLN A 282 3.00 1.45 -5.54
N HIS A 283 3.08 0.89 -4.34
CA HIS A 283 4.33 0.48 -3.72
C HIS A 283 4.52 -1.03 -3.64
N SER A 284 3.43 -1.80 -3.70
CA SER A 284 3.42 -3.26 -3.55
C SER A 284 2.81 -4.00 -4.76
N MET A 285 1.48 -4.01 -4.90
CA MET A 285 0.78 -4.98 -5.76
C MET A 285 1.16 -4.88 -7.25
N GLN A 286 1.40 -3.68 -7.80
CA GLN A 286 1.81 -3.52 -9.20
C GLN A 286 3.20 -4.11 -9.51
N HIS A 287 3.98 -4.43 -8.48
CA HIS A 287 5.33 -4.99 -8.59
C HIS A 287 5.35 -6.52 -8.42
N MET A 288 4.22 -7.13 -8.05
CA MET A 288 4.11 -8.57 -7.90
C MET A 288 4.06 -9.26 -9.26
N SER A 289 4.43 -10.54 -9.29
CA SER A 289 4.30 -11.35 -10.50
C SER A 289 2.82 -11.61 -10.83
N ASP A 290 2.50 -11.78 -12.11
CA ASP A 290 1.12 -12.11 -12.53
C ASP A 290 0.64 -13.44 -11.92
N ALA A 291 1.55 -14.39 -11.67
CA ALA A 291 1.24 -15.64 -10.99
C ALA A 291 0.80 -15.42 -9.54
N ASP A 292 1.49 -14.57 -8.79
CA ASP A 292 1.13 -14.27 -7.40
C ASP A 292 -0.13 -13.40 -7.31
N LEU A 293 -0.34 -12.46 -8.24
CA LEU A 293 -1.60 -11.72 -8.32
C LEU A 293 -2.78 -12.65 -8.62
N THR A 294 -2.59 -13.63 -9.50
CA THR A 294 -3.59 -14.67 -9.80
C THR A 294 -3.84 -15.56 -8.59
N ALA A 295 -2.79 -15.94 -7.86
CA ALA A 295 -2.90 -16.73 -6.62
C ALA A 295 -3.73 -15.99 -5.56
N ILE A 296 -3.46 -14.71 -5.34
CA ILE A 296 -4.24 -13.84 -4.46
C ILE A 296 -5.70 -13.79 -4.91
N ALA A 297 -5.96 -13.51 -6.19
CA ALA A 297 -7.32 -13.44 -6.72
C ALA A 297 -8.09 -14.75 -6.51
N ARG A 298 -7.48 -15.90 -6.85
CA ARG A 298 -8.07 -17.22 -6.67
C ARG A 298 -8.37 -17.54 -5.21
N TYR A 299 -7.43 -17.26 -4.30
CA TYR A 299 -7.67 -17.44 -2.88
C TYR A 299 -8.82 -16.56 -2.38
N LEU A 300 -8.87 -15.28 -2.74
CA LEU A 300 -9.98 -14.41 -2.33
C LEU A 300 -11.34 -14.90 -2.84
N LYS A 301 -11.39 -15.53 -4.03
CA LYS A 301 -12.62 -16.13 -4.57
C LYS A 301 -13.07 -17.40 -3.83
N THR A 302 -12.24 -18.02 -2.99
CA THR A 302 -12.67 -19.15 -2.15
C THR A 302 -13.49 -18.71 -0.94
N LEU A 303 -13.40 -17.43 -0.55
CA LEU A 303 -14.03 -16.92 0.67
C LEU A 303 -15.53 -16.69 0.46
N PRO A 304 -16.42 -17.44 1.17
CA PRO A 304 -17.86 -17.28 1.00
C PRO A 304 -18.35 -15.94 1.55
N SER A 305 -19.51 -15.51 1.05
CA SER A 305 -20.24 -14.34 1.57
C SER A 305 -20.46 -14.44 3.08
N THR A 306 -20.36 -13.31 3.77
CA THR A 306 -20.72 -13.19 5.21
C THR A 306 -22.20 -12.98 5.42
N ASP A 307 -22.94 -12.67 4.36
CA ASP A 307 -24.39 -12.53 4.37
C ASP A 307 -24.99 -13.43 3.26
N PRO A 308 -25.42 -14.65 3.61
CA PRO A 308 -26.06 -15.56 2.66
C PRO A 308 -27.40 -15.04 2.10
N LYS A 309 -28.00 -14.02 2.72
CA LYS A 309 -29.28 -13.43 2.29
C LYS A 309 -29.09 -12.24 1.36
N GLU A 310 -27.86 -11.78 1.18
CA GLU A 310 -27.55 -10.66 0.29
C GLU A 310 -27.88 -11.03 -1.15
N THR A 311 -28.70 -10.21 -1.80
CA THR A 311 -29.10 -10.45 -3.19
C THR A 311 -28.08 -9.84 -4.16
N PRO A 312 -27.77 -10.53 -5.27
CA PRO A 312 -26.94 -9.96 -6.32
C PRO A 312 -27.43 -8.61 -6.80
N TYR A 313 -26.49 -7.80 -7.27
CA TYR A 313 -26.81 -6.55 -7.93
C TYR A 313 -27.61 -6.80 -9.21
N ALA A 314 -28.67 -6.02 -9.41
CA ALA A 314 -29.45 -6.00 -10.64
C ALA A 314 -29.62 -4.54 -11.08
N TYR A 315 -29.28 -4.25 -12.33
CA TYR A 315 -29.35 -2.90 -12.87
C TYR A 315 -30.81 -2.45 -13.03
N ASP A 316 -31.11 -1.22 -12.59
CA ASP A 316 -32.38 -0.52 -12.85
C ASP A 316 -32.13 0.76 -13.64
N ASP A 317 -32.81 0.95 -14.77
CA ASP A 317 -32.58 2.10 -15.65
C ASP A 317 -33.46 3.32 -15.35
N MET A 318 -34.31 3.27 -14.31
CA MET A 318 -35.22 4.37 -13.93
C MET A 318 -34.52 5.72 -13.79
N ALA A 319 -33.48 5.81 -12.93
CA ALA A 319 -32.71 7.04 -12.73
C ALA A 319 -32.03 7.52 -14.03
N ALA A 320 -31.56 6.57 -14.85
CA ALA A 320 -30.90 6.87 -16.10
C ALA A 320 -31.87 7.47 -17.14
N ARG A 321 -33.11 6.98 -17.19
CA ARG A 321 -34.17 7.54 -18.04
C ARG A 321 -34.54 8.96 -17.60
N ALA A 322 -34.78 9.16 -16.30
CA ALA A 322 -35.12 10.48 -15.75
C ALA A 322 -34.05 11.54 -16.07
N LEU A 323 -32.78 11.23 -15.81
CA LEU A 323 -31.67 12.15 -16.10
C LEU A 323 -31.56 12.49 -17.60
N ARG A 324 -31.80 11.52 -18.50
CA ARG A 324 -31.75 11.75 -19.96
C ARG A 324 -32.92 12.58 -20.48
N THR A 325 -34.08 12.51 -19.84
CA THR A 325 -35.25 13.36 -20.18
C THR A 325 -35.19 14.72 -19.49
N GLY A 326 -34.13 15.01 -18.74
CA GLY A 326 -33.96 16.26 -18.00
C GLY A 326 -34.72 16.32 -16.68
N ASP A 327 -35.37 15.22 -16.26
CA ASP A 327 -36.03 15.13 -14.96
C ASP A 327 -34.97 14.95 -13.86
N ALA A 328 -34.81 16.02 -13.07
CA ALA A 328 -33.90 16.09 -11.94
C ALA A 328 -34.64 16.42 -10.63
N THR A 329 -35.92 16.03 -10.54
CA THR A 329 -36.78 16.33 -9.38
C THR A 329 -36.47 15.48 -8.15
N ALA A 330 -35.87 14.30 -8.33
CA ALA A 330 -35.42 13.47 -7.21
C ALA A 330 -34.31 14.19 -6.41
N PRO A 331 -34.32 14.14 -5.06
CA PRO A 331 -33.28 14.74 -4.25
C PRO A 331 -31.89 14.30 -4.69
N GLY A 332 -30.97 15.26 -4.89
CA GLY A 332 -29.61 15.01 -5.34
C GLY A 332 -29.43 14.79 -6.85
N ALA A 333 -30.51 14.58 -7.61
CA ALA A 333 -30.42 14.35 -9.06
C ALA A 333 -29.90 15.57 -9.83
N ALA A 334 -30.32 16.78 -9.43
CA ALA A 334 -29.81 18.03 -10.03
C ALA A 334 -28.30 18.19 -9.78
N VAL A 335 -27.86 17.99 -8.53
CA VAL A 335 -26.44 18.02 -8.16
C VAL A 335 -25.66 16.98 -8.97
N TYR A 336 -26.15 15.75 -9.07
CA TYR A 336 -25.53 14.68 -9.85
C TYR A 336 -25.43 15.05 -11.34
N ARG A 337 -26.52 15.56 -11.91
CA ARG A 337 -26.59 15.98 -13.31
C ARG A 337 -25.51 17.01 -13.62
N ASP A 338 -25.45 18.05 -12.80
CA ASP A 338 -24.65 19.24 -13.07
C ASP A 338 -23.16 19.02 -12.77
N ASN A 339 -22.82 18.08 -11.87
CA ASN A 339 -21.44 17.90 -11.38
C ASN A 339 -20.81 16.55 -11.74
N CYS A 340 -21.59 15.48 -11.95
CA CYS A 340 -21.07 14.11 -11.97
C CYS A 340 -21.28 13.38 -13.31
N THR A 341 -22.33 13.74 -14.08
CA THR A 341 -22.71 12.98 -15.28
C THR A 341 -21.66 12.97 -16.39
N ALA A 342 -20.83 14.01 -16.49
CA ALA A 342 -19.76 14.07 -17.50
C ALA A 342 -18.80 12.88 -17.38
N CYS A 343 -18.50 12.44 -16.15
CA CYS A 343 -17.55 11.35 -15.88
C CYS A 343 -18.26 10.03 -15.57
N HIS A 344 -19.33 10.05 -14.77
CA HIS A 344 -20.02 8.83 -14.33
C HIS A 344 -21.23 8.44 -15.18
N ARG A 345 -21.60 9.29 -16.15
CA ARG A 345 -22.73 9.15 -17.08
C ARG A 345 -24.10 9.13 -16.39
N SER A 346 -25.15 9.47 -17.14
CA SER A 346 -26.54 9.37 -16.65
C SER A 346 -26.92 7.94 -16.20
N ASP A 347 -26.28 6.92 -16.77
CA ASP A 347 -26.57 5.51 -16.48
C ASP A 347 -25.70 4.93 -15.35
N GLY A 348 -24.84 5.74 -14.71
CA GLY A 348 -24.03 5.37 -13.56
C GLY A 348 -22.94 4.33 -13.86
N ARG A 349 -22.68 4.03 -15.14
CA ARG A 349 -21.69 3.03 -15.55
C ARG A 349 -20.26 3.57 -15.65
N GLY A 350 -20.11 4.88 -15.71
CA GLY A 350 -18.81 5.51 -15.95
C GLY A 350 -18.14 5.02 -17.24
N TYR A 351 -16.82 5.07 -17.24
CA TYR A 351 -16.00 4.63 -18.37
C TYR A 351 -14.98 3.61 -17.87
N ASN A 352 -14.99 2.42 -18.47
CA ASN A 352 -14.15 1.30 -18.07
C ASN A 352 -12.70 1.73 -17.85
N ARG A 353 -12.13 1.37 -16.69
CA ARG A 353 -10.73 1.64 -16.31
C ARG A 353 -10.36 3.12 -16.17
N VAL A 354 -11.33 4.03 -16.20
CA VAL A 354 -11.09 5.47 -16.05
C VAL A 354 -11.94 6.03 -14.92
N PHE A 355 -13.27 5.92 -15.07
CA PHE A 355 -14.23 6.37 -14.08
C PHE A 355 -15.06 5.16 -13.67
N PRO A 356 -14.93 4.68 -12.42
CA PRO A 356 -15.59 3.45 -12.00
C PRO A 356 -17.11 3.58 -12.10
N ALA A 357 -17.77 2.46 -12.33
CA ALA A 357 -19.22 2.39 -12.20
C ALA A 357 -19.62 2.80 -10.78
N LEU A 358 -20.72 3.56 -10.69
CA LEU A 358 -21.40 3.88 -9.44
C LEU A 358 -22.50 2.87 -9.15
N GLY A 359 -23.19 2.39 -10.20
CA GLY A 359 -24.12 1.27 -10.10
C GLY A 359 -23.38 -0.04 -9.84
N GLY A 360 -23.82 -0.82 -8.85
CA GLY A 360 -23.22 -2.11 -8.51
C GLY A 360 -21.89 -2.01 -7.76
N ASN A 361 -21.41 -0.81 -7.43
CA ASN A 361 -20.13 -0.61 -6.78
C ASN A 361 -20.21 -0.95 -5.28
N PRO A 362 -19.40 -1.91 -4.77
CA PRO A 362 -19.44 -2.31 -3.36
C PRO A 362 -19.19 -1.17 -2.37
N VAL A 363 -18.35 -0.20 -2.74
CA VAL A 363 -18.00 0.95 -1.90
C VAL A 363 -19.18 1.90 -1.77
N VAL A 364 -19.93 2.09 -2.87
CA VAL A 364 -21.15 2.90 -2.88
C VAL A 364 -22.23 2.21 -2.06
N GLN A 365 -22.35 0.89 -2.13
CA GLN A 365 -23.42 0.13 -1.49
C GLN A 365 -23.12 -0.31 -0.05
N GLY A 366 -21.90 -0.08 0.44
CA GLY A 366 -21.49 -0.39 1.80
C GLY A 366 -22.37 0.28 2.86
N LYS A 367 -22.51 -0.38 4.01
CA LYS A 367 -23.34 0.12 5.14
C LYS A 367 -22.89 1.50 5.61
N ASP A 368 -21.59 1.73 5.63
CA ASP A 368 -20.98 3.01 6.02
C ASP A 368 -20.62 3.82 4.76
N ALA A 369 -21.11 5.05 4.68
CA ALA A 369 -20.89 5.95 3.55
C ALA A 369 -19.63 6.84 3.71
N THR A 370 -18.89 6.72 4.81
CA THR A 370 -17.78 7.61 5.16
C THR A 370 -16.78 7.78 4.02
N SER A 371 -16.37 6.70 3.34
CA SER A 371 -15.44 6.81 2.21
C SER A 371 -16.03 7.52 1.01
N LEU A 372 -17.30 7.29 0.68
CA LEU A 372 -17.95 7.99 -0.43
C LEU A 372 -18.08 9.49 -0.14
N ILE A 373 -18.46 9.85 1.09
CA ILE A 373 -18.50 11.24 1.55
C ILE A 373 -17.10 11.86 1.47
N HIS A 374 -16.08 11.14 1.95
CA HIS A 374 -14.69 11.59 1.90
C HIS A 374 -14.28 11.90 0.45
N VAL A 375 -14.46 10.97 -0.49
CA VAL A 375 -14.16 11.20 -1.93
C VAL A 375 -14.90 12.41 -2.48
N LEU A 376 -16.18 12.62 -2.15
CA LEU A 376 -16.92 13.79 -2.61
C LEU A 376 -16.35 15.09 -2.05
N LEU A 377 -15.92 15.10 -0.79
CA LEU A 377 -15.41 16.29 -0.13
C LEU A 377 -14.00 16.68 -0.60
N THR A 378 -13.10 15.71 -0.77
CA THR A 378 -11.67 15.95 -1.03
C THR A 378 -11.22 15.61 -2.45
N GLY A 379 -12.08 14.95 -3.23
CA GLY A 379 -11.69 14.36 -4.51
C GLY A 379 -10.88 13.07 -4.32
N SER A 380 -10.42 12.50 -5.43
CA SER A 380 -9.54 11.33 -5.40
C SER A 380 -8.77 11.22 -6.71
N THR A 381 -7.48 10.90 -6.63
CA THR A 381 -6.62 10.68 -7.81
C THR A 381 -6.30 9.20 -7.95
N LEU A 382 -6.61 8.65 -9.12
CA LEU A 382 -6.10 7.38 -9.59
C LEU A 382 -4.72 7.60 -10.19
N GLU A 383 -3.72 7.30 -9.39
CA GLU A 383 -2.31 7.40 -9.79
C GLU A 383 -1.98 6.43 -10.94
N GLY A 384 -1.05 6.85 -11.79
CA GLY A 384 -0.53 6.01 -12.88
C GLY A 384 0.24 4.80 -12.34
N THR A 385 0.12 3.66 -13.00
CA THR A 385 0.88 2.43 -12.71
C THR A 385 1.69 2.02 -13.93
N LYS A 386 2.62 1.06 -13.79
CA LYS A 386 3.45 0.56 -14.91
C LYS A 386 2.64 0.13 -16.12
N THR A 387 1.47 -0.50 -15.91
CA THR A 387 0.61 -1.00 -16.99
C THR A 387 -0.65 -0.17 -17.22
N ALA A 388 -0.85 0.91 -16.46
CA ALA A 388 -1.90 1.90 -16.69
C ALA A 388 -1.35 3.30 -16.31
N PRO A 389 -0.51 3.91 -17.17
CA PRO A 389 0.30 5.08 -16.79
C PRO A 389 -0.49 6.38 -16.67
N SER A 390 -1.72 6.45 -17.18
CA SER A 390 -2.55 7.64 -17.10
C SER A 390 -3.07 7.89 -15.68
N ALA A 391 -2.93 9.11 -15.19
CA ALA A 391 -3.57 9.55 -13.95
C ALA A 391 -4.92 10.20 -14.23
N PHE A 392 -5.91 9.95 -13.36
CA PHE A 392 -7.24 10.57 -13.46
C PHE A 392 -7.68 11.05 -12.09
N THR A 393 -8.18 12.29 -12.01
CA THR A 393 -8.61 12.90 -10.76
C THR A 393 -10.09 13.20 -10.79
N MET A 394 -10.81 12.67 -9.81
CA MET A 394 -12.15 13.14 -9.45
C MET A 394 -12.00 14.44 -8.63
N PRO A 395 -12.59 15.56 -9.06
CA PRO A 395 -12.45 16.83 -8.37
C PRO A 395 -13.10 16.80 -6.99
N ALA A 396 -12.60 17.64 -6.08
CA ALA A 396 -13.22 17.90 -4.80
C ALA A 396 -14.48 18.76 -4.97
N PHE A 397 -15.56 18.40 -4.27
CA PHE A 397 -16.81 19.17 -4.24
C PHE A 397 -17.08 19.80 -2.88
N GLY A 398 -16.28 19.48 -1.84
CA GLY A 398 -16.50 20.01 -0.50
C GLY A 398 -16.45 21.53 -0.43
N TRP A 399 -15.69 22.21 -1.29
CA TRP A 399 -15.58 23.66 -1.27
C TRP A 399 -16.82 24.37 -1.87
N ARG A 400 -17.62 23.65 -2.68
CA ARG A 400 -18.76 24.19 -3.43
C ARG A 400 -20.10 23.72 -2.89
N LEU A 401 -20.19 22.46 -2.45
CA LEU A 401 -21.44 21.86 -1.98
C LEU A 401 -21.52 21.90 -0.46
N ASN A 402 -22.69 22.29 0.04
CA ASN A 402 -23.00 22.23 1.47
C ASN A 402 -23.31 20.78 1.93
N ASP A 403 -23.45 20.58 3.23
CA ASP A 403 -23.64 19.24 3.80
C ASP A 403 -24.93 18.55 3.35
N GLN A 404 -26.00 19.31 3.11
CA GLN A 404 -27.26 18.78 2.61
C GLN A 404 -27.14 18.36 1.15
N GLU A 405 -26.52 19.18 0.30
CA GLU A 405 -26.31 18.85 -1.12
C GLU A 405 -25.43 17.61 -1.30
N VAL A 406 -24.37 17.49 -0.47
CA VAL A 406 -23.52 16.28 -0.46
C VAL A 406 -24.31 15.07 0.03
N ALA A 407 -25.13 15.21 1.07
CA ALA A 407 -25.98 14.11 1.55
C ALA A 407 -26.98 13.66 0.48
N ASP A 408 -27.63 14.61 -0.20
CA ASP A 408 -28.62 14.34 -1.23
C ASP A 408 -28.01 13.64 -2.45
N VAL A 409 -26.88 14.13 -2.97
CA VAL A 409 -26.21 13.47 -4.11
C VAL A 409 -25.63 12.11 -3.72
N THR A 410 -25.14 11.96 -2.48
CA THR A 410 -24.70 10.67 -1.94
C THR A 410 -25.86 9.68 -1.91
N ASN A 411 -27.02 10.10 -1.42
CA ASN A 411 -28.23 9.27 -1.37
C ASN A 411 -28.74 8.90 -2.76
N PHE A 412 -28.73 9.86 -3.69
CA PHE A 412 -29.10 9.62 -5.08
C PHE A 412 -28.23 8.51 -5.70
N VAL A 413 -26.91 8.63 -5.59
CA VAL A 413 -25.97 7.64 -6.12
C VAL A 413 -26.11 6.28 -5.43
N ARG A 414 -26.32 6.27 -4.11
CA ARG A 414 -26.47 5.06 -3.28
C ARG A 414 -27.79 4.31 -3.49
N ASN A 415 -28.78 4.93 -4.13
CA ASN A 415 -30.10 4.34 -4.36
C ASN A 415 -30.57 4.46 -5.82
N SER A 416 -29.64 4.73 -6.74
CA SER A 416 -29.88 4.72 -8.20
C SER A 416 -29.25 3.49 -8.85
N TRP A 417 -29.72 3.19 -10.06
CA TRP A 417 -29.18 2.11 -10.90
C TRP A 417 -29.26 0.70 -10.29
N GLY A 418 -30.21 0.48 -9.38
CA GLY A 418 -30.35 -0.78 -8.65
C GLY A 418 -29.47 -0.89 -7.39
N ASN A 419 -28.77 0.20 -7.03
CA ASN A 419 -28.12 0.30 -5.73
C ASN A 419 -29.18 0.35 -4.63
N ALA A 420 -28.84 -0.21 -3.46
CA ALA A 420 -29.64 -0.07 -2.26
C ALA A 420 -28.72 0.00 -1.04
N ALA A 421 -28.68 1.14 -0.37
CA ALA A 421 -27.84 1.34 0.80
C ALA A 421 -28.49 2.29 1.81
N PRO A 422 -28.09 2.25 3.09
CA PRO A 422 -28.59 3.17 4.10
C PRO A 422 -28.42 4.64 3.69
N MET A 423 -29.43 5.43 4.03
CA MET A 423 -29.46 6.88 3.79
C MET A 423 -28.41 7.60 4.65
N VAL A 424 -27.88 8.67 4.10
CA VAL A 424 -26.89 9.57 4.69
C VAL A 424 -27.57 10.88 5.05
N SER A 425 -27.34 11.39 6.25
CA SER A 425 -27.82 12.71 6.67
C SER A 425 -26.77 13.79 6.45
N ALA A 426 -27.20 15.06 6.38
CA ALA A 426 -26.27 16.20 6.40
C ALA A 426 -25.37 16.21 7.65
N THR A 427 -25.86 15.69 8.79
CA THR A 427 -25.04 15.58 10.00
C THR A 427 -23.90 14.56 9.83
N ASP A 428 -24.11 13.48 9.09
CA ASP A 428 -23.05 12.51 8.79
C ASP A 428 -22.00 13.12 7.87
N VAL A 429 -22.41 13.92 6.89
CA VAL A 429 -21.48 14.71 6.06
C VAL A 429 -20.68 15.69 6.90
N ALA A 430 -21.35 16.44 7.78
CA ALA A 430 -20.70 17.42 8.66
C ALA A 430 -19.65 16.78 9.57
N LYS A 431 -19.88 15.54 10.04
CA LYS A 431 -18.88 14.78 10.81
C LYS A 431 -17.64 14.49 9.98
N VAL A 432 -17.80 13.94 8.77
CA VAL A 432 -16.66 13.64 7.89
C VAL A 432 -15.92 14.91 7.49
N ARG A 433 -16.65 15.99 7.15
CA ARG A 433 -16.07 17.27 6.76
C ARG A 433 -15.11 17.86 7.81
N LYS A 434 -15.41 17.69 9.10
CA LYS A 434 -14.54 18.14 10.20
C LYS A 434 -13.23 17.37 10.30
N THR A 435 -13.15 16.19 9.69
CA THR A 435 -11.97 15.32 9.74
C THR A 435 -11.04 15.46 8.53
N VAL A 436 -11.47 16.20 7.50
CA VAL A 436 -10.74 16.33 6.23
C VAL A 436 -10.41 17.78 5.95
N THR A 437 -9.32 18.02 5.20
CA THR A 437 -9.03 19.35 4.66
C THR A 437 -9.68 19.48 3.29
N VAL A 438 -10.59 20.44 3.15
CA VAL A 438 -11.23 20.76 1.88
C VAL A 438 -10.46 21.89 1.22
N HIS A 439 -9.87 21.60 0.07
CA HIS A 439 -9.19 22.60 -0.74
C HIS A 439 -10.14 23.17 -1.79
N ALA A 440 -10.31 24.48 -1.82
CA ALA A 440 -10.90 25.15 -2.97
C ALA A 440 -9.88 25.19 -4.11
N PRO A 441 -10.30 24.97 -5.36
CA PRO A 441 -9.41 25.14 -6.50
C PRO A 441 -8.91 26.58 -6.58
N GLU A 442 -7.67 26.76 -7.03
CA GLU A 442 -7.15 28.09 -7.31
C GLU A 442 -7.98 28.71 -8.45
N MET A 443 -8.63 29.84 -8.14
CA MET A 443 -9.48 30.51 -9.10
C MET A 443 -8.63 31.18 -10.18
N PRO A 444 -9.05 31.14 -11.46
CA PRO A 444 -8.39 31.92 -12.50
C PRO A 444 -8.34 33.41 -12.11
N PRO A 445 -7.30 34.16 -12.52
CA PRO A 445 -7.21 35.59 -12.24
C PRO A 445 -8.50 36.33 -12.66
N GLY A 446 -9.11 37.05 -11.71
CA GLY A 446 -10.34 37.82 -11.94
C GLY A 446 -11.66 37.07 -11.67
N ALA A 447 -11.63 35.78 -11.33
CA ALA A 447 -12.82 35.05 -10.92
C ALA A 447 -12.99 35.10 -9.39
N ALA A 448 -14.20 35.44 -8.92
CA ALA A 448 -14.58 35.40 -7.51
C ALA A 448 -15.66 34.33 -7.27
N LEU A 449 -15.58 33.62 -6.15
CA LEU A 449 -16.67 32.76 -5.69
C LEU A 449 -17.74 33.65 -5.06
N SER A 450 -18.92 33.73 -5.67
CA SER A 450 -20.09 34.28 -4.99
C SER A 450 -20.56 33.26 -3.96
N HIS A 451 -20.45 33.62 -2.68
CA HIS A 451 -20.92 32.81 -1.56
C HIS A 451 -22.44 32.84 -1.41
#